data_AF-A0A813X7L5-F1
#
_entry.id   AF-A0A813X7L5-F1
#
_cell.length_a   1.000
_cell.length_b   1.000
_cell.length_c   1.000
_cell.angle_alpha   90.00
_cell.angle_beta   90.00
_cell.angle_gamma   90.00
#
_symmetry.space_group_name_H-M   'P 1'
#
loop_
_entity.id
_entity.type
_entity.pdbx_description
1 polymer ?
#
loop_
_entity_poly.entity_id
_entity_poly.type
_entity_poly.pdbx_seq_one_letter_code
_entity_poly.pdbx_strand_id
1 'polypeptide(L)'
;MDTDLSRFGLKTIDEVRIVMKIISRNPNLNCTGVFTHFSTSEDMKNKSYFHQQLASFYEFLDVIPNRTDKIIHCENYGATLYHTEKPFFDMIRLEKALMDPPNEELKHLLPVELQKYTLALLYLKYCEAIRCQ
;
A
#
# COMPACT_ATOMS: atom_id res chain seq x y z
N MET A 1 7.66 -3.49 4.04
CA MET A 1 8.29 -2.56 5.00
C MET A 1 7.51 -2.66 6.28
N ASP A 2 8.21 -2.75 7.41
CA ASP A 2 7.57 -2.82 8.72
C ASP A 2 7.56 -1.40 9.30
N THR A 3 6.40 -0.75 9.19
CA THR A 3 6.16 0.59 9.74
C THR A 3 5.55 0.49 11.14
N ASP A 4 6.08 -0.40 11.99
CA ASP A 4 5.62 -0.69 13.34
C ASP A 4 4.36 -1.60 13.44
N LEU A 5 4.13 -2.45 12.43
CA LEU A 5 3.21 -3.58 12.60
C LEU A 5 3.89 -4.75 13.35
N SER A 6 5.23 -4.79 13.32
CA SER A 6 6.06 -5.78 14.03
C SER A 6 5.76 -7.24 13.71
N ARG A 7 5.25 -7.51 12.49
CA ARG A 7 4.92 -8.87 12.01
C ARG A 7 5.92 -9.37 10.97
N PHE A 8 6.05 -8.65 9.85
CA PHE A 8 6.97 -8.95 8.76
C PHE A 8 7.40 -7.65 8.08
N GLY A 9 8.64 -7.62 7.58
CA GLY A 9 9.16 -6.53 6.77
C GLY A 9 10.51 -6.00 7.25
N LEU A 10 11.15 -5.20 6.40
CA LEU A 10 12.37 -4.47 6.73
C LEU A 10 12.00 -3.30 7.66
N LYS A 11 12.75 -3.16 8.76
CA LYS A 11 12.50 -2.21 9.85
C LYS A 11 13.37 -0.97 9.78
N THR A 12 14.50 -1.03 9.05
CA THR A 12 15.43 0.09 8.96
C THR A 12 15.78 0.43 7.53
N ILE A 13 16.16 1.69 7.32
CA ILE A 13 16.62 2.20 6.02
C ILE A 13 17.85 1.43 5.52
N ASP A 14 18.74 1.02 6.43
CA ASP A 14 19.95 0.29 6.06
C ASP A 14 19.62 -1.15 5.59
N GLU A 15 18.66 -1.82 6.21
CA GLU A 15 18.14 -3.10 5.71
C GLU A 15 17.57 -2.95 4.29
N VAL A 16 16.79 -1.89 4.04
CA VAL A 16 16.25 -1.59 2.70
C VAL A 16 17.38 -1.43 1.69
N ARG A 17 18.41 -0.63 2.01
CA ARG A 17 19.57 -0.42 1.14
C ARG A 17 20.33 -1.72 0.86
N ILE A 18 20.52 -2.56 1.87
CA ILE A 18 21.19 -3.87 1.72
C ILE A 18 20.39 -4.75 0.77
N VAL A 19 19.07 -4.87 0.97
CA VAL A 19 18.19 -5.70 0.12
C VAL A 19 18.17 -5.18 -1.33
N MET A 20 18.03 -3.87 -1.53
CA MET A 20 18.06 -3.29 -2.89
C MET A 20 19.40 -3.51 -3.59
N LYS A 21 20.51 -3.48 -2.86
CA LYS A 21 21.85 -3.80 -3.39
C LYS A 21 22.02 -5.28 -3.73
N ILE A 22 21.39 -6.18 -2.97
CA ILE A 22 21.36 -7.61 -3.31
C ILE A 22 20.57 -7.79 -4.60
N ILE A 23 19.36 -7.22 -4.69
CA ILE A 23 18.52 -7.33 -5.90
C ILE A 23 19.25 -6.80 -7.13
N SER A 24 19.89 -5.63 -7.04
CA SER A 24 20.57 -5.02 -8.20
C SER A 24 21.78 -5.81 -8.72
N ARG A 25 22.39 -6.64 -7.88
CA ARG A 25 23.54 -7.50 -8.26
C ARG A 25 23.13 -8.84 -8.83
N ASN A 26 21.86 -9.21 -8.74
CA ASN A 26 21.35 -10.52 -9.13
C ASN A 26 20.41 -10.37 -10.32
N PRO A 27 20.82 -10.72 -11.56
CA PRO A 27 20.00 -10.53 -12.75
C PRO A 27 18.71 -11.36 -12.76
N ASN A 28 18.63 -12.40 -11.91
CA ASN A 28 17.43 -13.24 -11.75
C ASN A 28 16.42 -12.68 -10.73
N LEU A 29 16.74 -11.58 -10.05
CA LEU A 29 15.85 -10.93 -9.09
C LEU A 29 15.33 -9.63 -9.66
N ASN A 30 14.02 -9.42 -9.57
CA ASN A 30 13.39 -8.16 -9.93
C ASN A 30 12.47 -7.70 -8.81
N CYS A 31 12.70 -6.48 -8.30
CA CYS A 31 11.80 -5.85 -7.33
C CYS A 31 10.67 -5.16 -8.08
N THR A 32 9.49 -5.79 -8.10
CA THR A 32 8.31 -5.30 -8.81
C THR A 32 7.40 -4.43 -7.96
N GLY A 33 7.54 -4.46 -6.64
CA GLY A 33 6.65 -3.72 -5.74
C GLY A 33 7.18 -3.54 -4.33
N VAL A 34 6.59 -2.58 -3.63
CA VAL A 34 6.95 -2.18 -2.27
C VAL A 34 5.68 -1.86 -1.49
N PHE A 35 5.57 -2.39 -0.27
CA PHE A 35 4.38 -2.20 0.55
C PHE A 35 4.62 -2.12 2.04
N THR A 36 3.65 -1.56 2.75
CA THR A 36 3.46 -1.72 4.19
C THR A 36 2.01 -2.14 4.49
N HIS A 37 1.70 -2.45 5.73
CA HIS A 37 0.35 -2.73 6.21
C HIS A 37 0.10 -1.99 7.52
N PHE A 38 -0.98 -1.20 7.57
CA PHE A 38 -1.34 -0.40 8.74
C PHE A 38 -2.05 -1.24 9.80
N SER A 39 -1.72 -1.05 11.07
CA SER A 39 -2.30 -1.82 12.18
C SER A 39 -3.60 -1.21 12.72
N THR A 40 -3.76 0.11 12.64
CA THR A 40 -4.90 0.84 13.24
C THR A 40 -5.70 1.65 12.22
N SER A 41 -5.74 1.22 10.96
CA SER A 41 -6.39 1.99 9.88
C SER A 41 -7.92 2.04 9.96
N GLU A 42 -8.55 1.36 10.93
CA GLU A 42 -9.98 1.44 11.23
C GLU A 42 -10.27 2.31 12.48
N ASP A 43 -9.25 2.85 13.18
CA ASP A 43 -9.45 3.74 14.32
C ASP A 43 -9.73 5.19 13.87
N MET A 44 -11.01 5.53 13.80
CA MET A 44 -11.48 6.87 13.43
C MET A 44 -11.34 7.92 14.54
N LYS A 45 -11.12 7.51 15.79
CA LYS A 45 -11.01 8.44 16.92
C LYS A 45 -9.58 8.96 17.04
N ASN A 46 -8.60 8.12 16.75
CA ASN A 46 -7.20 8.49 16.84
C ASN A 46 -6.39 8.05 15.60
N LYS A 47 -6.24 8.97 14.65
CA LYS A 47 -5.47 8.76 13.42
C LYS A 47 -3.95 8.97 13.59
N SER A 48 -3.47 9.39 14.76
CA SER A 48 -2.06 9.75 14.94
C SER A 48 -1.09 8.61 14.61
N TYR A 49 -1.42 7.39 15.05
CA TYR A 49 -0.59 6.23 14.79
C TYR A 49 -0.59 5.85 13.31
N PHE A 50 -1.75 5.89 12.63
CA PHE A 50 -1.81 5.72 11.18
C PHE A 50 -0.89 6.72 10.45
N HIS A 51 -0.94 8.00 10.82
CA HIS A 51 -0.09 9.03 10.21
C HIS A 51 1.39 8.79 10.47
N GLN A 52 1.76 8.31 11.67
CA GLN A 52 3.13 7.91 11.97
C GLN A 52 3.58 6.76 11.06
N GLN A 53 2.77 5.70 10.92
CA GLN A 53 3.10 4.58 10.04
C GLN A 53 3.23 5.02 8.57
N LEU A 54 2.35 5.93 8.13
CA LEU A 54 2.38 6.49 6.78
C LEU A 54 3.66 7.32 6.55
N ALA A 55 4.05 8.15 7.52
CA ALA A 55 5.28 8.93 7.43
C ALA A 55 6.51 8.02 7.34
N SER A 56 6.61 6.99 8.19
CA SER A 56 7.69 5.99 8.09
C SER A 56 7.68 5.25 6.76
N PHE A 57 6.50 4.98 6.18
CA PHE A 57 6.43 4.38 4.85
C PHE A 57 7.05 5.29 3.78
N TYR A 58 6.76 6.60 3.81
CA TYR A 58 7.39 7.56 2.90
C TYR A 58 8.91 7.60 3.05
N GLU A 59 9.44 7.60 4.28
CA GLU A 59 10.89 7.56 4.52
C GLU A 59 11.54 6.32 3.89
N PHE A 60 10.89 5.15 4.00
CA PHE A 60 11.39 3.95 3.35
C PHE A 60 11.31 4.03 1.82
N LEU A 61 10.27 4.65 1.26
CA LEU A 61 10.11 4.81 -0.18
C LEU A 61 11.17 5.73 -0.79
N ASP A 62 11.67 6.72 -0.04
CA ASP A 62 12.65 7.69 -0.52
C ASP A 62 14.03 7.06 -0.81
N VAL A 63 14.32 5.88 -0.24
CA VAL A 63 15.56 5.15 -0.50
C VAL A 63 15.41 4.03 -1.53
N ILE A 64 14.23 3.87 -2.15
CA ILE A 64 13.99 2.88 -3.19
C ILE A 64 14.42 3.41 -4.56
N PRO A 65 15.42 2.79 -5.22
CA PRO A 65 15.83 3.19 -6.56
C PRO A 65 14.75 2.87 -7.60
N ASN A 66 14.57 3.75 -8.59
CA ASN A 66 13.57 3.62 -9.66
C ASN A 66 12.18 3.31 -9.08
N ARG A 67 11.73 4.10 -8.11
CA ARG A 67 10.43 3.92 -7.42
C ARG A 67 9.26 3.94 -8.40
N THR A 68 9.33 4.76 -9.44
CA THR A 68 8.30 4.92 -10.48
C THR A 68 8.05 3.66 -11.31
N ASP A 69 8.97 2.70 -11.30
CA ASP A 69 8.85 1.44 -12.05
C ASP A 69 8.27 0.30 -11.19
N LYS A 70 7.86 0.60 -9.95
CA LYS A 70 7.40 -0.38 -8.96
C LYS A 70 5.96 -0.10 -8.60
N ILE A 71 5.22 -1.16 -8.29
CA ILE A 71 3.89 -1.06 -7.73
C ILE A 71 4.02 -0.74 -6.24
N ILE A 72 3.61 0.45 -5.84
CA ILE A 72 3.57 0.87 -4.45
C ILE A 72 2.16 0.62 -3.92
N HIS A 73 2.04 0.05 -2.72
CA HIS A 73 0.74 -0.17 -2.10
C HIS A 73 0.82 -0.16 -0.57
N CYS A 74 -0.11 0.51 0.11
CA CYS A 74 -0.20 0.44 1.57
C CYS A 74 -1.63 0.29 2.07
N GLU A 75 -2.60 0.47 1.20
CA GLU A 75 -4.01 0.54 1.52
C GLU A 75 -4.56 -0.87 1.77
N ASN A 76 -4.85 -1.13 3.04
CA ASN A 76 -5.74 -2.20 3.46
C ASN A 76 -7.19 -1.67 3.55
N TYR A 77 -8.13 -2.52 3.96
CA TYR A 77 -9.55 -2.18 4.06
C TYR A 77 -9.82 -0.85 4.79
N GLY A 78 -9.32 -0.70 6.02
CA GLY A 78 -9.50 0.54 6.78
C GLY A 78 -8.85 1.76 6.12
N ALA A 79 -7.61 1.61 5.65
CA ALA A 79 -6.90 2.71 4.99
C ALA A 79 -7.57 3.16 3.69
N THR A 80 -8.32 2.27 3.04
CA THR A 80 -9.07 2.59 1.83
C THR A 80 -10.31 3.42 2.13
N LEU A 81 -11.07 3.02 3.15
CA LEU A 81 -12.39 3.60 3.43
C LEU A 81 -12.33 4.85 4.31
N TYR A 82 -11.34 4.90 5.21
CA TYR A 82 -11.34 5.84 6.33
C TYR A 82 -10.27 6.92 6.24
N HIS A 83 -9.32 6.76 5.32
CA HIS A 83 -8.16 7.62 5.16
C HIS A 83 -8.06 8.23 3.76
N THR A 84 -9.18 8.78 3.29
CA THR A 84 -9.30 9.43 1.98
C THR A 84 -8.65 10.83 1.93
N GLU A 85 -8.10 11.31 3.05
CA GLU A 85 -7.31 12.55 3.12
C GLU A 85 -5.98 12.49 2.35
N LYS A 86 -5.54 11.29 1.95
CA LYS A 86 -4.33 11.08 1.14
C LYS A 86 -4.70 10.45 -0.22
N PRO A 87 -3.90 10.66 -1.27
CA PRO A 87 -4.08 9.92 -2.52
C PRO A 87 -3.81 8.42 -2.31
N PHE A 88 -4.42 7.61 -3.17
CA PHE A 88 -4.10 6.19 -3.31
C PHE A 88 -2.73 6.00 -3.97
N PHE A 89 -2.00 4.96 -3.57
CA PHE A 89 -0.87 4.44 -4.33
C PHE A 89 -1.37 3.55 -5.50
N ASP A 90 -0.45 2.83 -6.16
CA ASP A 90 -0.70 2.10 -7.40
C ASP A 90 -1.65 0.90 -7.25
N MET A 91 -1.79 0.34 -6.04
CA MET A 91 -2.64 -0.82 -5.76
C MET A 91 -3.26 -0.77 -4.35
N ILE A 92 -4.49 -1.27 -4.24
CA ILE A 92 -5.24 -1.40 -2.98
C ILE A 92 -5.52 -2.88 -2.67
N ARG A 93 -5.43 -3.26 -1.39
CA ARG A 93 -5.66 -4.63 -0.90
C ARG A 93 -6.92 -4.70 -0.03
N LEU A 94 -8.04 -5.08 -0.63
CA LEU A 94 -9.37 -5.10 0.00
C LEU A 94 -9.77 -6.49 0.51
N GLU A 95 -8.89 -7.15 1.25
CA GLU A 95 -9.07 -8.54 1.65
C GLU A 95 -10.32 -8.75 2.54
N LYS A 96 -10.56 -7.83 3.49
CA LYS A 96 -11.71 -7.86 4.40
C LYS A 96 -13.05 -7.57 3.70
N ALA A 97 -13.03 -6.85 2.58
CA ALA A 97 -14.26 -6.44 1.88
C ALA A 97 -15.07 -7.61 1.32
N LEU A 98 -14.46 -8.80 1.19
CA LEU A 98 -15.16 -10.02 0.78
C LEU A 98 -16.07 -10.58 1.87
N MET A 99 -15.64 -10.49 3.13
CA MET A 99 -16.37 -11.02 4.28
C MET A 99 -17.24 -9.95 4.95
N ASP A 100 -16.78 -8.71 4.90
CA ASP A 100 -17.41 -7.54 5.50
C ASP A 100 -17.42 -6.42 4.45
N PRO A 101 -18.32 -6.50 3.45
CA PRO A 101 -18.41 -5.50 2.40
C PRO A 101 -18.84 -4.14 2.99
N PRO A 102 -18.32 -3.02 2.48
CA PRO A 102 -18.70 -1.71 2.96
C PRO A 102 -20.22 -1.49 2.78
N ASN A 103 -20.83 -0.86 3.78
CA ASN A 103 -22.23 -0.46 3.71
C ASN A 103 -22.43 0.61 2.61
N GLU A 104 -23.69 0.91 2.27
CA GLU A 104 -24.01 1.88 1.20
C GLU A 104 -23.36 3.26 1.42
N GLU A 105 -23.22 3.68 2.68
CA GLU A 105 -22.57 4.94 3.04
C GLU A 105 -21.06 4.93 2.77
N LEU A 106 -20.40 3.78 2.78
CA LEU A 106 -18.95 3.68 2.55
C LEU A 106 -18.61 3.26 1.11
N LYS A 107 -19.55 2.69 0.36
CA LYS A 107 -19.32 2.24 -1.02
C LYS A 107 -18.81 3.34 -1.94
N HIS A 108 -19.31 4.56 -1.79
CA HIS A 108 -18.90 5.69 -2.63
C HIS A 108 -17.47 6.18 -2.35
N LEU A 109 -16.86 5.74 -1.24
CA LEU A 109 -15.47 6.05 -0.90
C LEU A 109 -14.48 5.08 -1.54
N LEU A 110 -14.96 3.94 -2.05
CA LEU A 110 -14.11 3.03 -2.80
C LEU A 110 -13.78 3.66 -4.16
N PRO A 111 -12.51 3.65 -4.60
CA PRO A 111 -12.15 4.12 -5.93
C PRO A 111 -12.64 3.19 -7.05
N VAL A 112 -13.37 2.13 -6.71
CA VAL A 112 -13.57 0.90 -7.51
C VAL A 112 -14.89 0.24 -7.10
N GLU A 113 -15.62 -0.32 -8.07
CA GLU A 113 -16.82 -1.11 -7.77
C GLU A 113 -16.42 -2.56 -7.43
N LEU A 114 -16.83 -3.06 -6.27
CA LEU A 114 -16.56 -4.45 -5.86
C LEU A 114 -17.57 -5.40 -6.49
N GLN A 115 -17.11 -6.32 -7.36
CA GLN A 115 -17.93 -7.40 -7.88
C GLN A 115 -17.85 -8.64 -6.98
N LYS A 116 -18.97 -9.38 -6.89
CA LYS A 116 -19.23 -10.48 -5.94
C LYS A 116 -18.24 -11.67 -6.00
N TYR A 117 -17.38 -11.74 -7.02
CA TYR A 117 -16.41 -12.82 -7.25
C TYR A 117 -14.97 -12.33 -7.44
N THR A 118 -14.68 -11.06 -7.18
CA THR A 118 -13.34 -10.52 -7.34
C THR A 118 -12.45 -10.98 -6.21
N LEU A 119 -11.61 -12.00 -6.44
CA LEU A 119 -10.47 -12.29 -5.56
C LEU A 119 -9.69 -10.97 -5.39
N ALA A 120 -9.66 -10.41 -4.19
CA ALA A 120 -9.21 -9.04 -3.92
C ALA A 120 -7.67 -8.88 -4.00
N LEU A 121 -7.09 -9.19 -5.17
CA LEU A 121 -5.88 -8.56 -5.68
C LEU A 121 -6.33 -7.59 -6.75
N LEU A 122 -6.78 -6.41 -6.31
CA LEU A 122 -7.31 -5.41 -7.22
C LEU A 122 -6.14 -4.72 -7.94
N TYR A 123 -5.61 -5.38 -8.97
CA TYR A 123 -4.68 -4.79 -9.94
C TYR A 123 -5.48 -3.90 -10.91
N LEU A 124 -6.02 -2.79 -10.41
CA LEU A 124 -6.65 -1.81 -11.29
C LEU A 124 -5.60 -0.85 -11.82
N LYS A 125 -4.99 -1.27 -12.94
CA LYS A 125 -4.83 -0.50 -14.17
C LYS A 125 -4.64 1.04 -14.06
N TYR A 126 -3.94 1.54 -13.06
CA TYR A 126 -3.61 2.97 -12.93
C TYR A 126 -2.32 3.35 -13.68
N CYS A 127 -1.83 2.49 -14.57
CA CYS A 127 -0.66 2.76 -15.42
C CYS A 127 -1.03 3.26 -16.84
N GLU A 128 -2.31 3.33 -17.23
CA GLU A 128 -2.70 3.86 -18.55
C GLU A 128 -3.04 5.37 -18.54
N ALA A 129 -3.18 6.01 -17.37
CA ALA A 129 -3.57 7.43 -17.29
C ALA A 129 -2.43 8.43 -17.03
N ILE A 130 -1.23 7.98 -16.63
CA ILE A 130 -0.12 8.88 -16.24
C ILE A 130 1.04 8.87 -17.26
N ARG A 131 0.93 8.09 -18.35
CA ARG A 131 1.89 8.13 -19.49
C ARG A 131 1.42 8.96 -20.68
N CYS A 132 0.30 9.67 -20.54
CA CYS A 132 -0.17 10.65 -21.52
C CYS A 132 -0.51 11.97 -20.82
N GLN A 133 0.52 12.64 -20.29
CA GLN A 133 0.58 14.10 -20.14
C GLN A 133 2.04 14.54 -20.17
#